data_AF-A0A926TIB2-F1
#
_entry.id   AF-A0A926TIB2-F1
#
_cell.length_a   1.000
_cell.length_b   1.000
_cell.length_c   1.000
_cell.angle_alpha   90.00
_cell.angle_beta   90.00
_cell.angle_gamma   90.00
#
_symmetry.space_group_name_H-M   'P 1'
#
loop_
_entity.id
_entity.type
_entity.pdbx_description
1 polymer ?
#
loop_
_entity_poly.entity_id
_entity_poly.type
_entity_poly.pdbx_seq_one_letter_code
_entity_poly.pdbx_strand_id
1 'polypeptide(L)'
;MSSDNVVQITARPVQSDAPQKGHGLQLHRPVAMISNRPVMPDELEVVETITVAGVRPIAASHLQLFDSFLNGRPISASNLRVQEMLPGNRPIFASDFHSVESLALVGNRPVMASSPELMEGSTLPGGRPIASNDNVDPEPDALMG
;
A
#
# COMPACT_ATOMS: atom_id res chain seq x y z
N MET A 1 0.88 43.57 -36.41
CA MET A 1 0.22 43.53 -35.09
C MET A 1 -0.98 42.60 -35.23
N SER A 2 -0.89 41.38 -34.69
CA SER A 2 -1.90 40.34 -34.80
C SER A 2 -2.45 40.05 -33.40
N SER A 3 -3.76 40.08 -33.28
CA SER A 3 -4.55 40.05 -32.05
C SER A 3 -4.47 38.73 -31.27
N ASP A 4 -4.32 38.87 -29.95
CA ASP A 4 -4.46 37.82 -28.94
C ASP A 4 -5.89 37.27 -28.91
N ASN A 5 -6.01 35.94 -28.95
CA ASN A 5 -7.28 35.24 -28.81
C ASN A 5 -7.30 34.56 -27.44
N VAL A 6 -7.79 35.28 -26.42
CA VAL A 6 -7.95 34.76 -25.06
C VAL A 6 -9.33 34.10 -24.96
N VAL A 7 -9.36 32.77 -24.86
CA VAL A 7 -10.58 32.00 -24.61
C VAL A 7 -10.92 32.08 -23.12
N GLN A 8 -11.96 32.83 -22.77
CA GLN A 8 -12.48 32.89 -21.40
C GLN A 8 -13.35 31.65 -21.09
N ILE A 9 -12.87 30.81 -20.18
CA ILE A 9 -13.60 29.62 -19.70
C ILE A 9 -14.47 30.07 -18.52
N THR A 10 -15.78 30.18 -18.75
CA THR A 10 -16.74 30.41 -17.67
C THR A 10 -17.37 29.07 -17.28
N ALA A 11 -17.11 28.61 -16.05
CA ALA A 11 -17.69 27.38 -15.52
C ALA A 11 -19.20 27.55 -15.29
N ARG A 12 -20.01 26.64 -15.84
CA ARG A 12 -21.45 26.57 -15.52
C ARG A 12 -21.65 25.66 -14.31
N PRO A 13 -22.45 26.07 -13.31
CA PRO A 13 -22.68 25.23 -12.14
C PRO A 13 -23.53 24.03 -12.53
N VAL A 14 -23.12 22.85 -12.05
CA VAL A 14 -23.90 21.61 -12.13
C VAL A 14 -25.11 21.78 -11.22
N GLN A 15 -26.32 21.77 -11.80
CA GLN A 15 -27.56 21.70 -11.05
C GLN A 15 -27.61 20.35 -10.32
N SER A 16 -27.34 20.39 -9.02
CA SER A 16 -27.58 19.28 -8.11
C SER A 16 -29.01 19.34 -7.62
N ASP A 17 -29.91 18.56 -8.24
CA ASP A 17 -31.21 18.29 -7.62
C ASP A 17 -31.03 17.24 -6.51
N ALA A 18 -31.55 17.59 -5.33
CA ALA A 18 -31.38 16.93 -4.05
C ALA A 18 -32.15 15.57 -3.96
N PRO A 19 -31.96 14.78 -2.88
CA PRO A 19 -31.75 13.34 -2.95
C PRO A 19 -33.03 12.50 -2.86
N GLN A 20 -33.16 11.46 -3.70
CA GLN A 20 -34.07 10.36 -3.40
C GLN A 20 -33.35 9.30 -2.57
N LYS A 21 -33.71 9.32 -1.28
CA LYS A 21 -33.34 8.38 -0.23
C LYS A 21 -33.79 6.97 -0.64
N GLY A 22 -32.89 6.19 -1.20
CA GLY A 22 -33.09 4.78 -1.52
C GLY A 22 -31.80 4.01 -1.24
N HIS A 23 -31.85 3.10 -0.27
CA HIS A 23 -30.79 2.13 -0.01
C HIS A 23 -30.79 1.06 -1.11
N GLY A 24 -30.37 1.44 -2.31
CA GLY A 24 -30.25 0.54 -3.46
C GLY A 24 -28.95 0.82 -4.21
N LEU A 25 -28.31 -0.25 -4.69
CA LEU A 25 -27.17 -0.18 -5.59
C LEU A 25 -27.53 0.69 -6.79
N GLN A 26 -26.95 1.88 -6.88
CA GLN A 26 -27.12 2.76 -8.03
C GLN A 26 -26.37 2.15 -9.21
N LEU A 27 -27.10 1.55 -10.15
CA LEU A 27 -26.55 1.12 -11.42
C LEU A 27 -26.29 2.36 -12.27
N HIS A 28 -25.05 2.83 -12.29
CA HIS A 28 -24.59 3.74 -13.33
C HIS A 28 -24.80 3.05 -14.68
N ARG A 29 -25.63 3.62 -15.56
CA ARG A 29 -25.81 3.15 -16.94
C ARG A 29 -24.68 3.75 -17.79
N PRO A 30 -23.61 3.01 -18.12
CA PRO A 30 -22.66 3.51 -19.11
C PRO A 30 -23.37 3.62 -20.46
N VAL A 31 -22.98 4.63 -21.23
CA VAL A 31 -23.38 4.85 -22.63
C VAL A 31 -23.28 3.52 -23.39
N ALA A 32 -24.30 3.19 -24.18
CA ALA A 32 -24.45 1.92 -24.88
C ALA A 32 -23.19 1.57 -25.70
N MET A 33 -22.33 0.72 -25.12
CA MET A 33 -21.33 -0.01 -25.87
C MET A 33 -21.98 -1.29 -26.42
N ILE A 34 -21.51 -1.75 -27.59
CA ILE A 34 -22.05 -2.89 -28.36
C ILE A 34 -22.13 -4.19 -27.52
N SER A 35 -21.41 -4.26 -26.39
CA SER A 35 -21.62 -5.26 -25.34
C SER A 35 -21.99 -4.56 -24.02
N ASN A 36 -23.20 -4.83 -23.52
CA ASN A 36 -23.65 -4.46 -22.16
C ASN A 36 -22.85 -5.25 -21.10
N ARG A 37 -21.53 -5.09 -21.06
CA ARG A 37 -20.69 -5.67 -20.02
C ARG A 37 -20.88 -4.86 -18.75
N PRO A 38 -21.28 -5.48 -17.63
CA PRO A 38 -21.26 -4.80 -16.33
C PRO A 38 -19.85 -4.29 -16.05
N VAL A 39 -19.72 -2.99 -15.80
CA VAL A 39 -18.49 -2.34 -15.35
C VAL A 39 -18.69 -2.04 -13.88
N MET A 40 -17.87 -2.65 -13.01
CA MET A 40 -17.86 -2.31 -11.59
C MET A 40 -17.22 -0.93 -11.41
N PRO A 41 -17.67 -0.13 -10.43
CA PRO A 41 -16.93 1.06 -10.03
C PRO A 41 -15.54 0.61 -9.54
N ASP A 42 -14.51 1.26 -10.05
CA ASP A 42 -13.10 0.99 -9.73
C ASP A 42 -12.52 2.21 -9.00
N GLU A 43 -11.58 2.02 -8.09
CA GLU A 43 -10.96 3.11 -7.29
C GLU A 43 -9.83 3.83 -8.08
N LEU A 44 -9.80 3.66 -9.39
CA LEU A 44 -8.75 4.18 -10.24
C LEU A 44 -8.93 5.68 -10.51
N GLU A 45 -8.09 6.50 -9.88
CA GLU A 45 -8.02 7.94 -10.16
C GLU A 45 -7.24 8.19 -11.46
N VAL A 46 -7.92 8.69 -12.50
CA VAL A 46 -7.29 9.06 -13.77
C VAL A 46 -6.91 10.55 -13.74
N VAL A 47 -5.62 10.83 -13.90
CA VAL A 47 -5.08 12.20 -13.91
C VAL A 47 -5.11 12.80 -15.32
N GLU A 48 -4.71 12.01 -16.31
CA GLU A 48 -4.58 12.47 -17.69
C GLU A 48 -4.83 11.32 -18.67
N THR A 49 -4.98 11.63 -19.96
CA THR A 49 -5.08 10.64 -21.03
C THR A 49 -4.14 10.95 -22.19
N ILE A 50 -3.41 9.95 -22.69
CA ILE A 50 -2.58 10.07 -23.90
C ILE A 50 -3.40 9.64 -25.13
N THR A 51 -3.26 10.36 -26.25
CA THR A 51 -4.04 10.13 -27.50
C THR A 51 -3.22 9.61 -28.69
N VAL A 52 -1.89 9.51 -28.57
CA VAL A 52 -0.96 9.14 -29.66
C VAL A 52 -1.28 7.77 -30.29
N ALA A 53 -1.97 6.86 -29.60
CA ALA A 53 -2.39 5.56 -30.11
C ALA A 53 -3.70 5.10 -29.45
N GLY A 54 -4.75 5.92 -29.60
CA GLY A 54 -6.04 5.76 -28.89
C GLY A 54 -6.03 6.45 -27.52
N VAL A 55 -7.19 6.50 -26.85
CA VAL A 55 -7.33 7.12 -25.52
C VAL A 55 -6.81 6.16 -24.45
N ARG A 56 -5.66 6.46 -23.85
CA ARG A 56 -5.05 5.65 -22.78
C ARG A 56 -5.01 6.45 -21.48
N PRO A 57 -5.70 6.01 -20.41
CA PRO A 57 -5.68 6.71 -19.12
C PRO A 57 -4.30 6.58 -18.45
N ILE A 58 -3.86 7.65 -17.82
CA ILE A 58 -2.74 7.73 -16.90
C ILE A 58 -3.35 7.78 -15.49
N ALA A 59 -3.12 6.72 -14.71
CA ALA A 59 -3.57 6.66 -13.32
C ALA A 59 -2.63 7.42 -12.38
N ALA A 60 -3.17 7.99 -11.31
CA ALA A 60 -2.39 8.58 -10.24
C ALA A 60 -1.57 7.51 -9.48
N SER A 61 -0.34 7.85 -9.12
CA SER A 61 0.46 7.07 -8.17
C SER A 61 0.48 7.78 -6.82
N HIS A 62 0.13 7.07 -5.76
CA HIS A 62 0.14 7.58 -4.38
C HIS A 62 1.45 7.28 -3.63
N LEU A 63 2.47 6.78 -4.33
CA LEU A 63 3.75 6.43 -3.74
C LEU A 63 4.57 7.70 -3.46
N GLN A 64 5.08 7.84 -2.23
CA GLN A 64 5.97 8.94 -1.86
C GLN A 64 7.36 8.73 -2.46
N LEU A 65 7.77 9.59 -3.39
CA LEU A 65 9.07 9.51 -4.02
C LEU A 65 10.09 10.36 -3.25
N PHE A 66 11.29 9.81 -3.06
CA PHE A 66 12.42 10.54 -2.51
C PHE A 66 13.21 11.24 -3.61
N ASP A 67 13.57 10.51 -4.66
CA ASP A 67 14.36 11.03 -5.79
C ASP A 67 14.19 10.11 -7.02
N SER A 68 14.93 10.37 -8.08
CA SER A 68 15.06 9.51 -9.25
C SER A 68 16.51 9.15 -9.53
N PHE A 69 16.76 7.88 -9.87
CA PHE A 69 18.06 7.41 -10.33
C PHE A 69 18.19 7.57 -11.86
N LEU A 70 19.41 7.37 -12.38
CA LEU A 70 19.74 7.48 -13.81
C LEU A 70 18.62 6.97 -14.74
N ASN A 71 18.28 7.79 -15.74
CA ASN A 71 17.19 7.56 -16.70
C ASN A 71 15.77 7.62 -16.10
N GLY A 72 15.59 8.39 -15.02
CA GLY A 72 14.27 8.68 -14.45
C GLY A 72 13.65 7.51 -13.71
N ARG A 73 14.46 6.59 -13.16
CA ARG A 73 13.97 5.47 -12.37
C ARG A 73 13.58 5.97 -10.97
N PRO A 74 12.29 5.94 -10.58
CA PRO A 74 11.87 6.51 -9.32
C PRO A 74 12.45 5.73 -8.12
N ILE A 75 12.84 6.46 -7.08
CA ILE A 75 13.28 5.94 -5.78
C ILE A 75 12.18 6.25 -4.77
N SER A 76 11.59 5.20 -4.20
CA SER A 76 10.61 5.33 -3.12
C SER A 76 11.26 5.89 -1.86
N ALA A 77 10.55 6.77 -1.17
CA ALA A 77 10.89 7.13 0.20
C ALA A 77 10.77 5.89 1.11
N SER A 78 11.64 5.83 2.11
CA SER A 78 11.65 4.80 3.15
C SER A 78 11.53 5.46 4.52
N ASN A 79 10.82 4.81 5.44
CA ASN A 79 10.63 5.27 6.81
C ASN A 79 11.70 4.71 7.78
N LEU A 80 12.71 4.00 7.27
CA LEU A 80 13.79 3.44 8.09
C LEU A 80 14.68 4.55 8.67
N ARG A 81 14.99 4.45 9.96
CA ARG A 81 15.92 5.37 10.64
C ARG A 81 17.34 4.84 10.51
N VAL A 82 18.24 5.67 9.99
CA VAL A 82 19.67 5.35 9.91
C VAL A 82 20.31 5.67 11.25
N GLN A 83 20.96 4.67 11.86
CA GLN A 83 21.69 4.81 13.12
C GLN A 83 23.14 5.23 12.89
N GLU A 84 23.80 4.64 11.91
CA GLU A 84 25.21 4.89 11.57
C GLU A 84 25.46 4.65 10.08
N MET A 85 26.53 5.24 9.54
CA MET A 85 26.98 5.05 8.17
C MET A 85 28.40 4.47 8.14
N LEU A 86 28.55 3.26 7.62
CA LEU A 86 29.87 2.68 7.35
C LEU A 86 30.54 3.32 6.12
N PRO A 87 31.87 3.21 6.00
CA PRO A 87 32.60 3.58 4.79
C PRO A 87 31.98 2.95 3.53
N GLY A 88 31.89 3.74 2.46
CA GLY A 88 31.30 3.30 1.19
C GLY A 88 29.78 3.36 1.15
N ASN A 89 29.15 4.29 1.87
CA ASN A 89 27.70 4.55 1.86
C ASN A 89 26.85 3.32 2.26
N ARG A 90 27.24 2.64 3.34
CA ARG A 90 26.55 1.46 3.85
C ARG A 90 25.80 1.82 5.14
N PRO A 91 24.49 2.12 5.08
CA PRO A 91 23.73 2.48 6.26
C PRO A 91 23.51 1.27 7.19
N ILE A 92 23.66 1.50 8.50
CA ILE A 92 23.10 0.66 9.55
C ILE A 92 21.76 1.27 9.96
N PHE A 93 20.69 0.50 9.90
CA PHE A 93 19.37 0.94 10.34
C PHE A 93 19.17 0.64 11.83
N ALA A 94 18.43 1.51 12.51
CA ALA A 94 17.94 1.22 13.84
C ALA A 94 16.96 0.03 13.78
N SER A 95 17.07 -0.87 14.75
CA SER A 95 16.20 -2.04 14.90
C SER A 95 15.84 -2.24 16.35
N ASP A 96 14.62 -2.71 16.61
CA ASP A 96 14.14 -3.02 17.96
C ASP A 96 14.63 -4.40 18.48
N PHE A 97 15.65 -4.99 17.84
CA PHE A 97 16.22 -6.26 18.27
C PHE A 97 17.11 -6.07 19.51
N HIS A 98 16.73 -6.75 20.59
CA HIS A 98 17.52 -6.82 21.82
C HIS A 98 18.33 -8.11 21.86
N SER A 99 19.65 -7.99 21.69
CA SER A 99 20.58 -9.07 21.99
C SER A 99 20.66 -9.23 23.51
N VAL A 100 20.44 -10.44 24.00
CA VAL A 100 20.68 -10.77 25.40
C VAL A 100 22.14 -11.18 25.50
N GLU A 101 22.92 -10.46 26.31
CA GLU A 101 24.31 -10.80 26.57
C GLU A 101 24.36 -12.05 27.47
N SER A 102 24.15 -13.22 26.86
CA SER A 102 24.32 -14.49 27.55
C SER A 102 25.82 -14.73 27.66
N LEU A 103 26.37 -14.45 28.83
CA LEU A 103 27.69 -14.87 29.28
C LEU A 103 28.05 -16.25 28.66
N ALA A 104 28.99 -16.23 27.71
CA ALA A 104 29.79 -17.38 27.25
C ALA A 104 29.08 -18.60 26.61
N LEU A 105 28.39 -18.43 25.47
CA LEU A 105 28.41 -19.52 24.48
C LEU A 105 29.77 -19.55 23.78
N VAL A 106 30.36 -20.74 23.61
CA VAL A 106 31.65 -20.91 22.92
C VAL A 106 31.54 -20.32 21.50
N GLY A 107 32.35 -19.29 21.23
CA GLY A 107 32.46 -18.68 19.90
C GLY A 107 31.58 -17.44 19.65
N ASN A 108 31.18 -16.69 20.69
CA ASN A 108 30.48 -15.40 20.56
C ASN A 108 29.23 -15.46 19.66
N ARG A 109 28.44 -16.53 19.83
CA ARG A 109 27.19 -16.68 19.09
C ARG A 109 26.14 -15.73 19.69
N PRO A 110 25.61 -14.77 18.93
CA PRO A 110 24.62 -13.84 19.46
C PRO A 110 23.31 -14.58 19.77
N VAL A 111 22.70 -14.25 20.92
CA VAL A 111 21.42 -14.79 21.35
C VAL A 111 20.42 -13.64 21.43
N MET A 112 19.29 -13.77 20.76
CA MET A 112 18.26 -12.75 20.72
C MET A 112 17.18 -13.04 21.75
N ALA A 113 16.65 -11.99 22.37
CA ALA A 113 15.43 -12.12 23.17
C ALA A 113 14.28 -12.52 22.26
N SER A 114 13.55 -13.58 22.63
CA SER A 114 12.26 -13.88 22.03
C SER A 114 11.16 -13.05 22.68
N SER A 115 10.00 -12.95 22.03
CA SER A 115 8.79 -12.40 22.66
C SER A 115 8.48 -13.17 23.96
N PRO A 116 8.13 -12.48 25.07
CA PRO A 116 7.67 -13.10 26.31
C PRO A 116 6.47 -14.03 26.11
N GLU A 117 5.63 -13.77 25.10
CA GLU A 117 4.45 -14.58 24.78
C GLU A 117 4.82 -16.04 24.44
N LEU A 118 6.05 -16.29 23.97
CA LEU A 118 6.52 -17.65 23.70
C LEU A 118 6.78 -18.45 24.99
N MET A 119 6.88 -17.81 26.16
CA MET A 119 7.01 -18.49 27.46
C MET A 119 5.67 -19.04 27.96
N GLU A 120 4.56 -18.43 27.55
CA GLU A 120 3.20 -18.82 27.95
C GLU A 120 2.57 -19.81 26.96
N GLY A 121 3.17 -19.95 25.78
CA GLY A 121 2.72 -20.89 24.75
C GLY A 121 2.88 -22.35 25.15
N SER A 122 2.01 -23.19 24.62
CA SER A 122 2.15 -24.65 24.74
C SER A 122 3.49 -25.10 24.15
N THR A 123 4.12 -26.11 24.77
CA THR A 123 5.41 -26.65 24.31
C THR A 123 5.32 -28.13 24.01
N LEU A 124 5.97 -28.58 22.93
CA LEU A 124 6.19 -30.00 22.68
C LEU A 124 7.22 -30.60 23.65
N PRO A 125 7.29 -31.95 23.76
CA PRO A 125 8.39 -32.64 24.42
C PRO A 125 9.74 -32.11 23.93
N GLY A 126 10.62 -31.74 24.87
CA GLY A 126 11.88 -31.05 24.57
C GLY A 126 11.79 -29.52 24.53
N GLY A 127 10.70 -28.93 25.01
CA GLY A 127 10.59 -27.48 25.25
C GLY A 127 10.48 -26.64 23.98
N ARG A 128 9.96 -27.21 22.89
CA ARG A 128 9.78 -26.49 21.62
C ARG A 128 8.46 -25.70 21.69
N PRO A 129 8.49 -24.36 21.72
CA PRO A 129 7.26 -23.56 21.76
C PRO A 129 6.48 -23.69 20.46
N ILE A 130 5.15 -23.71 20.56
CA ILE A 130 4.23 -23.64 19.42
C ILE A 130 3.27 -22.48 19.59
N ALA A 131 2.95 -21.81 18.48
CA ALA A 131 1.92 -20.78 18.45
C ALA A 131 0.54 -21.41 18.60
N SER A 132 -0.40 -20.70 19.23
CA SER A 132 -1.81 -21.11 19.21
C SER A 132 -2.40 -20.91 17.81
N ASN A 133 -3.28 -21.81 17.39
CA ASN A 133 -4.01 -21.70 16.12
C ASN A 133 -5.12 -20.63 16.18
N ASP A 134 -5.47 -20.15 17.37
CA ASP A 134 -6.59 -19.19 17.57
C ASP A 134 -6.39 -17.85 16.84
N ASN A 135 -5.15 -17.53 16.44
CA ASN A 135 -4.81 -16.29 15.72
C ASN A 135 -4.58 -16.49 14.21
N VAL A 136 -4.65 -17.73 13.71
CA VAL A 136 -4.27 -18.07 12.32
C VAL A 136 -5.48 -18.36 11.45
N ASP A 137 -6.56 -18.90 12.02
CA ASP A 137 -7.78 -19.22 11.28
C ASP A 137 -8.87 -18.15 11.51
N PRO A 138 -9.48 -17.57 10.45
CA PRO A 138 -10.67 -16.76 10.64
C PRO A 138 -11.77 -17.63 11.25
N GLU A 139 -12.58 -17.03 12.13
CA GLU A 139 -13.72 -17.68 12.77
C GLU A 139 -14.53 -18.51 11.76
N PRO A 140 -14.94 -19.75 12.10
CA PRO A 140 -15.56 -20.70 11.16
C PRO A 140 -16.86 -20.18 10.52
N ASP A 141 -17.48 -19.15 11.07
CA ASP A 141 -18.65 -18.47 10.51
C ASP A 141 -18.37 -17.78 9.16
N ALA A 142 -17.11 -17.50 8.83
CA ALA A 142 -16.73 -16.92 7.53
C ALA A 142 -16.66 -17.96 6.38
N LEU A 143 -16.66 -19.26 6.68
CA LEU A 143 -16.49 -20.33 5.68
C LEU A 143 -17.80 -21.04 5.29
N MET A 144 -18.89 -20.82 6.04
CA MET A 144 -20.23 -21.26 5.65
C MET A 144 -21.17 -20.06 5.51
N GLY A 145 -20.97 -19.30 4.44
CA GLY A 145 -21.92 -18.33 3.88
C GLY A 145 -22.03 -18.52 2.38
#